data_AF-A0A9W7A526-F1
#
_entry.id   AF-A0A9W7A526-F1
#
_cell.length_a   1.000
_cell.length_b   1.000
_cell.length_c   1.000
_cell.angle_alpha   90.00
_cell.angle_beta   90.00
_cell.angle_gamma   90.00
#
_symmetry.space_group_name_H-M   'P 1'
#
loop_
_entity.id
_entity.type
_entity.pdbx_description
1 polymer ?
#
loop_
_entity_poly.entity_id
_entity_poly.type
_entity_poly.pdbx_seq_one_letter_code
_entity_poly.pdbx_strand_id
1 'polypeptide(L)'
;MRAKRKKAHPLKMPLRLTNEGTPICRFHNYDNEKGCMKGVERCGLDHSHCHICLIEGHKALNCPYYRDEALWKKFCATYTLMNTRPPEYQEKTVLGDVIVWDTSGLPLECRGDEGQLRRCRKHKRFEAGLLSRLAPGSSFCDVGAHFGDTTLTMAVHAKSIGRGDIRFFAFEPSSLKCRWIEKVAEANGVNVSVVNCAIGETERSVVAERGAKRKAIYDGSMIYEEVEDGKGGGGDHSSESVGSDDDCEDKFRMIALDSMIDEISPLGLLHLDVEGWEAKALKGASQVLRRSSEPCFVIAEVWEEKDCARRGVEGGMEDKITDVMGVFEGFKRGEDIKDQERNVVWERGT
;
A
#
# COMPACT_ATOMS: atom_id res chain seq x y z
N MET A 1 3.42 20.93 40.52
CA MET A 1 3.51 19.46 40.36
C MET A 1 3.42 19.13 38.87
N ARG A 2 4.40 18.43 38.28
CA ARG A 2 4.28 17.99 36.87
C ARG A 2 3.19 16.93 36.78
N ALA A 3 2.24 17.10 35.86
CA ALA A 3 1.22 16.09 35.60
C ALA A 3 1.91 14.76 35.24
N LYS A 4 1.64 13.70 36.01
CA LYS A 4 2.13 12.36 35.68
C LYS A 4 1.52 11.97 34.33
N ARG A 5 2.37 11.80 33.30
CA ARG A 5 1.94 11.22 32.03
C ARG A 5 1.33 9.85 32.28
N LYS A 6 0.21 9.54 31.63
CA LYS A 6 -0.37 8.19 31.64
C LYS A 6 0.70 7.23 31.12
N LYS A 7 1.03 6.19 31.89
CA LYS A 7 1.95 5.14 31.45
C LYS A 7 1.36 4.51 30.17
N ALA A 8 2.02 4.71 29.03
CA ALA A 8 1.67 3.97 27.83
C ALA A 8 2.00 2.50 28.08
N HIS A 9 1.07 1.61 27.71
CA HIS A 9 1.33 0.18 27.82
C HIS A 9 2.56 -0.18 26.95
N PRO A 10 3.53 -0.99 27.43
CA PRO A 10 4.75 -1.29 26.67
C PRO A 10 4.48 -1.75 25.23
N LEU A 11 3.44 -2.57 25.01
CA LEU A 11 3.06 -3.06 23.67
C LEU A 11 2.50 -1.98 22.73
N LYS A 12 2.09 -0.82 23.25
CA LYS A 12 1.64 0.33 22.43
C LYS A 12 2.82 1.18 21.93
N MET A 13 4.03 0.93 22.41
CA MET A 13 5.23 1.59 21.91
C MET A 13 5.73 0.86 20.66
N PRO A 14 6.20 1.55 19.61
CA PRO A 14 6.72 0.90 18.40
C PRO A 14 7.93 0.03 18.74
N LEU A 15 8.25 -0.97 17.91
CA LEU A 15 9.50 -1.73 18.06
C LEU A 15 10.70 -0.80 17.83
N ARG A 16 11.80 -0.98 18.56
CA ARG A 16 13.03 -0.19 18.37
C ARG A 16 14.23 -1.11 18.35
N LEU A 17 15.23 -0.79 17.54
CA LEU A 17 16.48 -1.54 17.44
C LEU A 17 17.67 -0.72 17.97
N THR A 18 18.70 -1.40 18.45
CA THR A 18 20.04 -0.81 18.67
C THR A 18 20.72 -0.50 17.34
N ASN A 19 21.89 0.16 17.36
CA ASN A 19 22.66 0.44 16.15
C ASN A 19 23.13 -0.86 15.45
N GLU A 20 23.23 -1.95 16.20
CA GLU A 20 23.58 -3.30 15.74
C GLU A 20 22.34 -4.09 15.28
N GLY A 21 21.16 -3.48 15.25
CA GLY A 21 19.92 -4.12 14.81
C GLY A 21 19.23 -5.01 15.86
N THR A 22 19.69 -5.01 17.12
CA THR A 22 19.09 -5.84 18.18
C THR A 22 17.80 -5.19 18.71
N PRO A 23 16.66 -5.90 18.80
CA PRO A 23 15.44 -5.27 19.28
C PRO A 23 15.47 -4.97 20.77
N ILE A 24 15.04 -3.77 21.16
CA ILE A 24 15.05 -3.24 22.52
C ILE A 24 13.80 -3.67 23.28
N CYS A 25 13.97 -4.18 24.50
CA CYS A 25 12.90 -4.68 25.33
C CYS A 25 11.97 -3.56 25.83
N ARG A 26 10.76 -3.48 25.26
CA ARG A 26 9.69 -2.55 25.66
C ARG A 26 9.28 -2.72 27.13
N PHE A 27 9.11 -3.95 27.59
CA PHE A 27 8.72 -4.22 28.97
C PHE A 27 9.78 -3.78 29.98
N HIS A 28 11.07 -4.01 29.69
CA HIS A 28 12.15 -3.50 30.53
C HIS A 28 12.15 -1.97 30.64
N ASN A 29 11.88 -1.30 29.52
CA ASN A 29 11.95 0.15 29.39
C ASN A 29 10.76 0.90 30.00
N TYR A 30 9.55 0.33 29.95
CA TYR A 30 8.29 1.01 30.32
C TYR A 30 7.56 0.38 31.52
N ASP A 31 7.98 -0.76 32.04
CA ASP A 31 7.42 -1.35 33.28
C ASP A 31 8.39 -1.17 34.45
N ASN A 32 8.07 -0.22 35.34
CA ASN A 32 8.89 0.06 36.54
C ASN A 32 8.71 -0.97 37.66
N GLU A 33 7.61 -1.72 37.67
CA GLU A 33 7.27 -2.62 38.78
C GLU A 33 7.74 -4.04 38.49
N LYS A 34 7.43 -4.54 37.29
CA LYS A 34 7.76 -5.92 36.89
C LYS A 34 8.96 -5.99 35.97
N GLY A 35 9.23 -4.92 35.20
CA GLY A 35 10.24 -4.95 34.15
C GLY A 35 9.96 -6.06 33.11
N CYS A 36 11.02 -6.64 32.55
CA CYS A 36 10.88 -7.76 31.62
C CYS A 36 10.59 -9.07 32.38
N MET A 37 9.40 -9.63 32.22
CA MET A 37 9.01 -10.90 32.89
C MET A 37 9.83 -12.11 32.45
N LYS A 38 10.46 -12.06 31.26
CA LYS A 38 11.37 -13.12 30.81
C LYS A 38 12.72 -13.06 31.53
N GLY A 39 13.08 -11.94 32.14
CA GLY A 39 14.41 -11.65 32.67
C GLY A 39 15.42 -11.33 31.57
N VAL A 40 16.53 -10.69 31.95
CA VAL A 40 17.56 -10.21 30.99
C VAL A 40 18.15 -11.38 30.19
N GLU A 41 18.48 -12.48 30.86
CA GLU A 41 19.16 -13.63 30.24
C GLU A 41 18.29 -14.41 29.24
N ARG A 42 16.97 -14.51 29.47
CA ARG A 42 16.08 -15.34 28.63
C ARG A 42 15.24 -14.56 27.63
N CYS A 43 15.25 -13.24 27.68
CA CYS A 43 14.37 -12.44 26.83
C CYS A 43 14.83 -12.42 25.36
N GLY A 44 16.14 -12.49 25.10
CA GLY A 44 16.70 -12.38 23.75
C GLY A 44 16.60 -10.98 23.13
N LEU A 45 16.25 -9.97 23.93
CA LEU A 45 16.13 -8.57 23.53
C LEU A 45 17.15 -7.73 24.28
N ASP A 46 17.48 -6.55 23.75
CA ASP A 46 18.36 -5.60 24.42
C ASP A 46 17.70 -5.00 25.68
N HIS A 47 18.48 -4.96 26.78
CA HIS A 47 18.08 -4.38 28.06
C HIS A 47 19.04 -3.25 28.53
N SER A 48 20.11 -2.95 27.80
CA SER A 48 21.04 -1.87 28.17
C SER A 48 20.60 -0.53 27.60
N HIS A 49 19.89 -0.51 26.47
CA HIS A 49 19.53 0.70 25.74
C HIS A 49 18.16 1.26 26.16
N CYS A 50 18.12 2.59 26.21
CA CYS A 50 16.89 3.35 26.33
C CYS A 50 16.07 3.23 25.04
N HIS A 51 14.82 2.75 25.14
CA HIS A 51 13.92 2.64 23.99
C HIS A 51 13.57 3.98 23.33
N ILE A 52 13.82 5.11 24.00
CA ILE A 52 13.53 6.45 23.47
C ILE A 52 14.76 6.98 22.74
N CYS A 53 15.85 7.26 23.45
CA CYS A 53 17.02 7.93 22.85
C CYS A 53 18.09 6.97 22.35
N LEU A 54 17.94 5.65 22.56
CA LEU A 54 18.90 4.61 22.14
C LEU A 54 20.29 4.75 22.77
N ILE A 55 20.39 5.47 23.89
CA ILE A 55 21.62 5.56 24.67
C ILE A 55 21.58 4.49 25.75
N GLU A 56 22.70 3.81 25.95
CA GLU A 56 22.87 2.82 27.01
C GLU A 56 22.79 3.42 28.43
N GLY A 57 22.47 2.57 29.40
CA GLY A 57 22.59 2.89 30.82
C GLY A 57 21.33 3.46 31.47
N HIS A 58 20.21 3.58 30.76
CA HIS A 58 18.94 3.96 31.37
C HIS A 58 17.70 3.44 30.65
N LYS A 59 16.60 3.30 31.40
CA LYS A 59 15.27 2.97 30.88
C LYS A 59 14.60 4.19 30.27
N ALA A 60 13.67 3.98 29.34
CA ALA A 60 12.81 5.01 28.77
C ALA A 60 12.11 5.89 29.82
N LEU A 61 11.64 5.31 30.93
CA LEU A 61 11.01 6.08 32.02
C LEU A 61 11.96 7.06 32.75
N ASN A 62 13.27 6.84 32.60
CA ASN A 62 14.32 7.70 33.13
C ASN A 62 14.95 8.59 32.05
N CYS A 63 14.48 8.51 30.82
CA CYS A 63 15.00 9.28 29.70
C CYS A 63 14.68 10.77 29.84
N PRO A 64 15.65 11.68 29.64
CA PRO A 64 15.41 13.12 29.70
C PRO A 64 14.35 13.56 28.67
N TYR A 65 14.35 12.97 27.47
CA TYR A 65 13.35 13.22 26.43
C TYR A 65 11.94 12.78 26.83
N TYR A 66 11.78 11.77 27.70
CA TYR A 66 10.46 11.31 28.15
C TYR A 66 9.84 12.27 29.18
N ARG A 67 10.68 12.90 29.99
CA ARG A 67 10.27 13.76 31.11
C ARG A 67 10.02 15.21 30.70
N ASP A 68 10.52 15.62 29.55
CA ASP A 68 10.33 16.95 28.98
C ASP A 68 9.27 16.88 27.86
N GLU A 69 8.20 17.66 27.99
CA GLU A 69 7.09 17.59 27.04
C GLU A 69 7.43 18.16 25.66
N ALA A 70 8.22 19.22 25.60
CA ALA A 70 8.63 19.84 24.34
C ALA A 70 9.61 18.93 23.60
N LEU A 71 10.60 18.38 24.32
CA LEU A 71 11.53 17.40 23.76
C LEU A 71 10.83 16.10 23.38
N TRP A 72 9.83 15.65 24.12
CA TRP A 72 9.02 14.49 23.74
C TRP A 72 8.20 14.75 22.48
N LYS A 73 7.55 15.91 22.36
CA LYS A 73 6.81 16.28 21.13
C LYS A 73 7.75 16.35 19.94
N LYS A 74 8.90 17.00 20.10
CA LYS A 74 9.97 17.05 19.08
C LYS A 74 10.47 15.64 18.76
N PHE A 75 10.68 14.80 19.77
CA PHE A 75 11.08 13.40 19.62
C PHE A 75 10.03 12.57 18.88
N CYS A 76 8.75 12.65 19.24
CA CYS A 76 7.68 11.95 18.52
C CYS A 76 7.55 12.43 17.07
N ALA A 77 7.81 13.71 16.81
CA ALA A 77 7.82 14.24 15.45
C ALA A 77 9.04 13.76 14.63
N THR A 78 10.21 13.59 15.25
CA THR A 78 11.47 13.29 14.53
C THR A 78 11.88 11.82 14.56
N TYR A 79 11.61 11.09 15.65
CA TYR A 79 12.21 9.78 15.94
C TYR A 79 11.24 8.61 15.97
N THR A 80 9.94 8.82 15.80
CA THR A 80 8.98 7.70 15.63
C THR A 80 9.27 6.90 14.35
N LEU A 81 10.05 7.46 13.44
CA LEU A 81 10.25 6.96 12.07
C LEU A 81 11.69 6.50 11.78
N MET A 82 12.66 6.83 12.63
CA MET A 82 14.08 6.63 12.34
C MET A 82 14.69 5.30 12.83
N ASN A 83 13.96 4.43 13.54
CA ASN A 83 14.64 3.27 14.13
C ASN A 83 13.77 2.04 14.44
N THR A 84 13.11 1.47 13.43
CA THR A 84 12.32 0.23 13.62
C THR A 84 12.86 -1.00 12.87
N ARG A 85 13.57 -0.86 11.73
CA ARG A 85 14.27 -1.96 11.03
C ARG A 85 15.46 -1.40 10.23
N PRO A 86 16.50 -2.20 9.93
CA PRO A 86 17.43 -1.84 8.86
C PRO A 86 16.62 -1.51 7.60
N PRO A 87 17.07 -0.57 6.74
CA PRO A 87 16.28 -0.14 5.61
C PRO A 87 15.81 -1.31 4.75
N GLU A 88 16.67 -2.29 4.55
CA GLU A 88 16.33 -3.60 3.99
C GLU A 88 16.14 -4.64 5.09
N TYR A 89 15.02 -5.36 5.08
CA TYR A 89 14.78 -6.49 5.97
C TYR A 89 13.97 -7.59 5.29
N GLN A 90 14.06 -8.83 5.80
CA GLN A 90 13.20 -9.92 5.35
C GLN A 90 11.94 -9.99 6.19
N GLU A 91 10.78 -10.12 5.54
CA GLU A 91 9.50 -10.36 6.20
C GLU A 91 8.73 -11.50 5.52
N LYS A 92 7.87 -12.20 6.27
CA LYS A 92 6.92 -13.15 5.70
C LYS A 92 5.66 -12.44 5.23
N THR A 93 5.25 -12.71 4.01
CA THR A 93 3.94 -12.29 3.47
C THR A 93 2.79 -13.04 4.17
N VAL A 94 1.54 -12.64 3.93
CA VAL A 94 0.35 -13.40 4.36
C VAL A 94 0.27 -14.84 3.83
N LEU A 95 1.03 -15.15 2.78
CA LEU A 95 1.11 -16.47 2.15
C LEU A 95 2.24 -17.32 2.75
N GLY A 96 3.12 -16.70 3.54
CA GLY A 96 4.23 -17.37 4.23
C GLY A 96 5.55 -17.30 3.49
N ASP A 97 5.56 -16.81 2.25
CA ASP A 97 6.77 -16.54 1.47
C ASP A 97 7.60 -15.43 2.12
N VAL A 98 8.93 -15.52 1.98
CA VAL A 98 9.84 -14.50 2.46
C VAL A 98 10.06 -13.47 1.36
N ILE A 99 9.87 -12.19 1.69
CA ILE A 99 10.13 -11.06 0.83
C ILE A 99 11.20 -10.16 1.47
N VAL A 100 12.18 -9.76 0.67
CA VAL A 100 13.11 -8.68 1.01
C VAL A 100 12.36 -7.36 0.84
N TRP A 101 12.09 -6.66 1.93
CA TRP A 101 11.33 -5.42 1.94
C TRP A 101 12.26 -4.25 2.25
N ASP A 102 12.54 -3.43 1.23
CA ASP A 102 13.42 -2.27 1.36
C ASP A 102 12.63 -0.97 1.58
N THR A 103 12.69 -0.46 2.80
CA THR A 103 12.06 0.78 3.27
C THR A 103 12.95 2.01 3.14
N SER A 104 14.19 1.90 2.66
CA SER A 104 15.12 3.04 2.50
C SER A 104 14.55 4.15 1.62
N GLY A 105 13.74 3.79 0.61
CA GLY A 105 13.10 4.74 -0.31
C GLY A 105 11.73 5.25 0.13
N LEU A 106 11.16 4.72 1.22
CA LEU A 106 9.87 5.15 1.71
C LEU A 106 10.00 6.45 2.52
N PRO A 107 9.04 7.39 2.38
CA PRO A 107 8.87 8.48 3.33
C PRO A 107 8.82 7.91 4.73
N LEU A 108 9.46 8.62 5.66
CA LEU A 108 9.61 8.18 7.05
C LEU A 108 8.26 7.77 7.64
N GLU A 109 7.21 8.53 7.36
CA GLU A 109 5.83 8.34 7.79
C GLU A 109 5.20 7.05 7.26
N CYS A 110 5.59 6.60 6.06
CA CYS A 110 5.14 5.35 5.45
C CYS A 110 5.85 4.12 6.05
N ARG A 111 7.00 4.29 6.71
CA ARG A 111 7.77 3.19 7.33
C ARG A 111 7.09 2.61 8.58
N GLY A 112 6.09 3.30 9.13
CA GLY A 112 5.37 2.92 10.33
C GLY A 112 4.23 1.93 10.11
N ASP A 113 3.85 1.64 8.87
CA ASP A 113 2.74 0.74 8.56
C ASP A 113 3.20 -0.73 8.60
N GLU A 114 3.60 -1.14 9.81
CA GLU A 114 4.01 -2.49 10.20
C GLU A 114 2.87 -3.48 9.97
N GLY A 115 2.60 -3.82 8.72
CA GLY A 115 1.46 -4.67 8.39
C GLY A 115 1.01 -4.67 6.95
N GLN A 116 1.53 -3.83 6.07
CA GLN A 116 1.11 -3.81 4.66
C GLN A 116 1.15 -5.20 4.00
N LEU A 117 2.26 -5.93 4.16
CA LEU A 117 2.42 -7.33 3.73
C LEU A 117 1.51 -8.34 4.45
N ARG A 118 0.84 -7.93 5.54
CA ARG A 118 -0.05 -8.72 6.39
C ARG A 118 -1.52 -8.31 6.28
N ARG A 119 -1.84 -7.18 5.64
CA ARG A 119 -3.19 -6.71 5.34
C ARG A 119 -3.85 -7.63 4.33
N CYS A 120 -5.18 -7.59 4.32
CA CYS A 120 -6.02 -8.28 3.32
C CYS A 120 -5.65 -9.77 3.12
N ARG A 121 -5.41 -10.48 4.24
CA ARG A 121 -4.97 -11.88 4.27
C ARG A 121 -5.91 -12.82 3.50
N LYS A 122 -7.23 -12.67 3.65
CA LYS A 122 -8.20 -13.51 2.93
C LYS A 122 -8.16 -13.21 1.44
N HIS A 123 -8.07 -11.94 1.07
CA HIS A 123 -7.99 -11.49 -0.31
C HIS A 123 -6.76 -12.03 -1.01
N LYS A 124 -5.57 -11.75 -0.49
CA LYS A 124 -4.30 -12.22 -1.07
C LYS A 124 -4.24 -13.75 -1.16
N ARG A 125 -4.86 -14.48 -0.23
CA ARG A 125 -4.98 -15.95 -0.30
C ARG A 125 -5.91 -16.41 -1.41
N PHE A 126 -7.01 -15.70 -1.62
CA PHE A 126 -7.92 -15.98 -2.71
C PHE A 126 -7.20 -15.80 -4.05
N GLU A 127 -6.55 -14.65 -4.27
CA GLU A 127 -5.76 -14.37 -5.49
C GLU A 127 -4.64 -15.38 -5.72
N ALA A 128 -3.87 -15.70 -4.68
CA ALA A 128 -2.83 -16.72 -4.75
C ALA A 128 -3.36 -18.08 -5.22
N GLY A 129 -4.56 -18.46 -4.78
CA GLY A 129 -5.24 -19.67 -5.25
C GLY A 129 -5.55 -19.64 -6.74
N LEU A 130 -5.85 -18.45 -7.29
CA LEU A 130 -6.12 -18.26 -8.71
C LEU A 130 -4.87 -18.35 -9.59
N LEU A 131 -3.69 -17.97 -9.07
CA LEU A 131 -2.43 -18.01 -9.83
C LEU A 131 -2.14 -19.39 -10.42
N SER A 132 -2.47 -20.47 -9.71
CA SER A 132 -2.31 -21.85 -10.20
C SER A 132 -3.23 -22.21 -11.37
N ARG A 133 -4.35 -21.48 -11.53
CA ARG A 133 -5.39 -21.72 -12.52
C ARG A 133 -5.19 -20.88 -13.80
N LEU A 134 -4.38 -19.83 -13.74
CA LEU A 134 -4.15 -18.94 -14.88
C LEU A 134 -3.44 -19.67 -16.02
N ALA A 135 -3.80 -19.33 -17.26
CA ALA A 135 -3.14 -19.88 -18.45
C ALA A 135 -1.63 -19.52 -18.47
N PRO A 136 -0.77 -20.36 -19.08
CA PRO A 136 0.65 -20.04 -19.20
C PRO A 136 0.90 -18.72 -19.92
N GLY A 137 1.77 -17.88 -19.36
CA GLY A 137 2.14 -16.58 -19.95
C GLY A 137 1.09 -15.46 -19.80
N SER A 138 -0.02 -15.71 -19.11
CA SER A 138 -1.02 -14.69 -18.82
C SER A 138 -0.48 -13.57 -17.93
N SER A 139 -1.11 -12.40 -17.97
CA SER A 139 -0.78 -11.31 -17.07
C SER A 139 -1.63 -11.28 -15.80
N PHE A 140 -1.01 -10.78 -14.73
CA PHE A 140 -1.65 -10.29 -13.50
C PHE A 140 -1.49 -8.77 -13.50
N CYS A 141 -2.60 -8.05 -13.48
CA CYS A 141 -2.63 -6.59 -13.47
C CYS A 141 -3.20 -6.09 -12.13
N ASP A 142 -2.42 -5.28 -11.43
CA ASP A 142 -2.78 -4.62 -10.18
C ASP A 142 -2.93 -3.13 -10.41
N VAL A 143 -4.18 -2.66 -10.41
CA VAL A 143 -4.53 -1.28 -10.74
C VAL A 143 -4.83 -0.53 -9.46
N GLY A 144 -4.00 0.47 -9.16
CA GLY A 144 -3.95 1.08 -7.82
C GLY A 144 -2.97 0.36 -6.90
N ALA A 145 -1.81 -0.02 -7.44
CA ALA A 145 -0.89 -0.94 -6.77
C ALA A 145 -0.29 -0.40 -5.46
N HIS A 146 -0.44 0.89 -5.14
CA HIS A 146 0.04 1.50 -3.91
C HIS A 146 1.56 1.26 -3.70
N PHE A 147 1.97 0.71 -2.55
CA PHE A 147 3.32 0.21 -2.29
C PHE A 147 3.45 -1.26 -2.69
N GLY A 148 2.84 -1.67 -3.81
CA GLY A 148 2.95 -2.99 -4.42
C GLY A 148 2.67 -4.17 -3.49
N ASP A 149 1.98 -4.02 -2.36
CA ASP A 149 1.89 -5.06 -1.36
C ASP A 149 1.06 -6.26 -1.84
N THR A 150 0.13 -6.05 -2.76
CA THR A 150 -0.56 -7.11 -3.52
C THR A 150 0.33 -7.66 -4.62
N THR A 151 0.71 -6.85 -5.63
CA THR A 151 1.56 -7.29 -6.76
C THR A 151 2.82 -8.04 -6.32
N LEU A 152 3.61 -7.48 -5.40
CA LEU A 152 4.88 -8.07 -4.97
C LEU A 152 4.65 -9.37 -4.18
N THR A 153 3.60 -9.43 -3.35
CA THR A 153 3.23 -10.67 -2.67
C THR A 153 2.87 -11.75 -3.69
N MET A 154 2.07 -11.42 -4.71
CA MET A 154 1.68 -12.37 -5.75
C MET A 154 2.86 -12.80 -6.62
N ALA A 155 3.76 -11.88 -6.99
CA ALA A 155 4.93 -12.17 -7.81
C ALA A 155 5.93 -13.09 -7.08
N VAL A 156 6.21 -12.82 -5.80
CA VAL A 156 7.05 -13.69 -4.96
C VAL A 156 6.41 -15.07 -4.79
N HIS A 157 5.10 -15.11 -4.55
CA HIS A 157 4.38 -16.38 -4.41
C HIS A 157 4.34 -17.18 -5.71
N ALA A 158 4.04 -16.56 -6.84
CA ALA A 158 4.05 -17.19 -8.15
C ALA A 158 5.40 -17.86 -8.43
N LYS A 159 6.50 -17.17 -8.14
CA LYS A 159 7.86 -17.72 -8.22
C LYS A 159 8.04 -18.94 -7.31
N SER A 160 7.54 -18.90 -6.07
CA SER A 160 7.69 -20.01 -5.11
C SER A 160 6.89 -21.26 -5.49
N ILE A 161 5.78 -21.12 -6.21
CA ILE A 161 4.95 -22.23 -6.72
C ILE A 161 5.28 -22.65 -8.17
N GLY A 162 6.38 -22.14 -8.75
CA GLY A 162 6.82 -22.51 -10.10
C GLY A 162 6.01 -21.87 -11.24
N ARG A 163 5.28 -20.78 -10.96
CA ARG A 163 4.53 -19.95 -11.92
C ARG A 163 5.28 -18.67 -12.32
N GLY A 164 6.58 -18.81 -12.58
CA GLY A 164 7.42 -17.70 -13.05
C GLY A 164 7.09 -17.21 -14.46
N ASP A 165 6.18 -17.90 -15.17
CA ASP A 165 5.65 -17.53 -16.48
C ASP A 165 4.60 -16.41 -16.43
N ILE A 166 3.98 -16.15 -15.27
CA ILE A 166 2.99 -15.08 -15.10
C ILE A 166 3.69 -13.73 -15.18
N ARG A 167 3.11 -12.81 -15.96
CA ARG A 167 3.63 -11.46 -16.15
C ARG A 167 2.90 -10.49 -15.22
N PHE A 168 3.63 -9.83 -14.32
CA PHE A 168 3.03 -8.91 -13.35
C PHE A 168 3.12 -7.47 -13.82
N PHE A 169 2.00 -6.75 -13.75
CA PHE A 169 1.89 -5.31 -14.04
C PHE A 169 1.34 -4.58 -12.81
N ALA A 170 2.04 -3.55 -12.35
CA ALA A 170 1.61 -2.66 -11.27
C ALA A 170 1.36 -1.27 -11.84
N PHE A 171 0.12 -0.77 -11.76
CA PHE A 171 -0.25 0.57 -12.20
C PHE A 171 -0.39 1.49 -10.99
N GLU A 172 0.44 2.52 -10.94
CA GLU A 172 0.49 3.47 -9.81
C GLU A 172 0.89 4.87 -10.30
N PRO A 173 0.09 5.92 -10.06
CA PRO A 173 0.41 7.28 -10.53
C PRO A 173 1.52 7.97 -9.73
N SER A 174 1.80 7.56 -8.49
CA SER A 174 2.91 8.11 -7.71
C SER A 174 4.25 7.56 -8.20
N SER A 175 5.09 8.42 -8.79
CA SER A 175 6.43 8.03 -9.24
C SER A 175 7.32 7.54 -8.09
N LEU A 176 7.11 8.06 -6.88
CA LEU A 176 7.80 7.62 -5.67
C LEU A 176 7.48 6.15 -5.35
N LYS A 177 6.20 5.80 -5.38
CA LYS A 177 5.76 4.42 -5.13
C LYS A 177 6.20 3.49 -6.24
N CYS A 178 6.14 3.93 -7.50
CA CYS A 178 6.64 3.15 -8.63
C CYS A 178 8.11 2.75 -8.46
N ARG A 179 8.99 3.73 -8.22
CA ARG A 179 10.42 3.48 -7.97
C ARG A 179 10.64 2.52 -6.80
N TRP A 180 9.78 2.61 -5.78
CA TRP A 180 9.84 1.73 -4.63
C TRP A 180 9.41 0.29 -4.99
N ILE A 181 8.35 0.10 -5.79
CA ILE A 181 7.91 -1.23 -6.26
C ILE A 181 9.02 -1.88 -7.09
N GLU A 182 9.62 -1.12 -8.03
CA GLU A 182 10.73 -1.59 -8.87
C GLU A 182 11.90 -2.08 -8.01
N LYS A 183 12.29 -1.30 -7.01
CA LYS A 183 13.36 -1.63 -6.09
C LYS A 183 13.10 -2.92 -5.30
N VAL A 184 11.88 -3.10 -4.79
CA VAL A 184 11.52 -4.32 -4.06
C VAL A 184 11.40 -5.52 -5.00
N ALA A 185 10.90 -5.33 -6.22
CA ALA A 185 10.87 -6.39 -7.23
C ALA A 185 12.29 -6.89 -7.57
N GLU A 186 13.22 -5.95 -7.78
CA GLU A 186 14.65 -6.25 -8.02
C GLU A 186 15.27 -7.02 -6.85
N ALA A 187 15.08 -6.56 -5.62
CA ALA A 187 15.61 -7.20 -4.41
C ALA A 187 15.13 -8.65 -4.21
N ASN A 188 13.98 -9.01 -4.79
CA ASN A 188 13.40 -10.36 -4.72
C ASN A 188 13.62 -11.18 -6.01
N GLY A 189 14.25 -10.58 -7.02
CA GLY A 189 14.43 -11.19 -8.34
C GLY A 189 13.12 -11.65 -8.95
N VAL A 190 12.08 -10.82 -8.87
CA VAL A 190 10.78 -11.04 -9.51
C VAL A 190 10.59 -10.00 -10.62
N ASN A 191 9.97 -10.40 -11.73
CA ASN A 191 9.74 -9.52 -12.87
C ASN A 191 8.38 -8.84 -12.73
N VAL A 192 8.37 -7.55 -12.37
CA VAL A 192 7.18 -6.71 -12.27
C VAL A 192 7.35 -5.51 -13.19
N SER A 193 6.44 -5.35 -14.14
CA SER A 193 6.37 -4.16 -15.01
C SER A 193 5.59 -3.06 -14.28
N VAL A 194 6.28 -2.00 -13.88
CA VAL A 194 5.67 -0.88 -13.15
C VAL A 194 5.31 0.23 -14.14
N VAL A 195 4.05 0.67 -14.14
CA VAL A 195 3.53 1.66 -15.07
C VAL A 195 3.09 2.89 -14.28
N ASN A 196 3.82 3.99 -14.45
CA ASN A 196 3.58 5.22 -13.70
C ASN A 196 2.42 6.05 -14.28
N CYS A 197 1.19 5.58 -14.07
CA CYS A 197 -0.03 6.23 -14.52
C CYS A 197 -1.23 5.90 -13.62
N ALA A 198 -2.24 6.77 -13.66
CA ALA A 198 -3.59 6.41 -13.24
C ALA A 198 -4.28 5.61 -14.35
N ILE A 199 -5.21 4.73 -13.98
CA ILE A 199 -6.06 4.01 -14.92
C ILE A 199 -7.48 4.58 -14.87
N GLY A 200 -8.06 4.82 -16.04
CA GLY A 200 -9.44 5.28 -16.18
C GLY A 200 -10.03 4.86 -17.52
N GLU A 201 -11.09 5.55 -17.94
CA GLU A 201 -11.83 5.20 -19.15
C GLU A 201 -11.11 5.61 -20.45
N THR A 202 -10.30 6.68 -20.39
CA THR A 202 -9.63 7.27 -21.57
C THR A 202 -8.31 7.90 -21.16
N GLU A 203 -7.42 8.15 -22.14
CA GLU A 203 -6.19 8.89 -21.91
C GLU A 203 -6.44 10.38 -21.67
N ARG A 204 -5.85 10.92 -20.60
CA ARG A 204 -5.95 12.36 -20.23
C ARG A 204 -4.96 12.74 -19.14
N SER A 205 -4.85 14.03 -18.85
CA SER A 205 -4.19 14.52 -17.65
C SER A 205 -5.20 14.70 -16.52
N VAL A 206 -4.85 14.29 -15.31
CA VAL A 206 -5.69 14.45 -14.11
C VAL A 206 -4.88 15.04 -12.97
N VAL A 207 -5.56 15.63 -11.99
CA VAL A 207 -4.92 16.06 -10.72
C VAL A 207 -5.56 15.31 -9.56
N ALA A 208 -4.81 15.14 -8.48
CA ALA A 208 -5.40 14.62 -7.25
C ALA A 208 -6.40 15.64 -6.66
N GLU A 209 -7.53 15.16 -6.18
CA GLU A 209 -8.52 15.96 -5.45
C GLU A 209 -7.85 16.73 -4.29
N ARG A 210 -8.36 17.93 -3.98
CA ARG A 210 -7.78 18.79 -2.94
C ARG A 210 -7.78 18.08 -1.58
N GLY A 211 -6.59 17.87 -1.01
CA GLY A 211 -6.40 17.16 0.27
C GLY A 211 -6.23 15.65 0.12
N ALA A 212 -6.53 15.08 -1.05
CA ALA A 212 -6.23 13.68 -1.36
C ALA A 212 -4.72 13.42 -1.45
N LYS A 213 -3.90 14.42 -1.82
CA LYS A 213 -2.42 14.26 -1.92
C LYS A 213 -1.78 13.73 -0.63
N ARG A 214 -2.01 14.44 0.47
CA ARG A 214 -1.42 14.04 1.76
C ARG A 214 -1.97 12.69 2.18
N LYS A 215 -3.27 12.44 1.96
CA LYS A 215 -3.90 11.16 2.28
C LYS A 215 -3.32 10.03 1.43
N ALA A 216 -3.17 10.20 0.13
CA ALA A 216 -2.76 9.16 -0.80
C ALA A 216 -1.31 8.74 -0.67
N ILE A 217 -0.40 9.62 -0.23
CA ILE A 217 0.97 9.22 0.11
C ILE A 217 0.95 8.16 1.23
N TYR A 218 -0.07 8.18 2.10
CA TYR A 218 -0.12 7.35 3.32
C TYR A 218 -1.19 6.25 3.31
N ASP A 219 -2.36 6.46 2.69
CA ASP A 219 -3.58 5.70 3.02
C ASP A 219 -4.12 4.77 1.91
N GLY A 220 -3.58 4.75 0.69
CA GLY A 220 -3.97 3.69 -0.26
C GLY A 220 -4.09 4.08 -1.72
N SER A 221 -4.79 5.16 -2.07
CA SER A 221 -4.95 5.54 -3.49
C SER A 221 -5.43 7.00 -3.64
N MET A 222 -5.35 7.55 -4.85
CA MET A 222 -5.75 8.94 -5.15
C MET A 222 -7.12 9.00 -5.83
N ILE A 223 -7.98 9.90 -5.36
CA ILE A 223 -9.15 10.35 -6.11
C ILE A 223 -8.69 11.46 -7.06
N TYR A 224 -9.14 11.40 -8.31
CA TYR A 224 -8.75 12.35 -9.35
C TYR A 224 -9.87 13.33 -9.68
N GLU A 225 -9.47 14.56 -9.98
CA GLU A 225 -10.29 15.56 -10.65
C GLU A 225 -9.80 15.72 -12.09
N GLU A 226 -10.75 15.88 -13.01
CA GLU A 226 -10.45 16.13 -14.41
C GLU A 226 -9.98 17.57 -14.59
N VAL A 227 -8.85 17.76 -15.27
CA VAL A 227 -8.37 19.10 -15.64
C VAL A 227 -8.96 19.45 -17.00
N GLU A 228 -9.83 20.47 -17.05
CA GLU A 228 -10.28 21.01 -18.34
C GLU A 228 -9.09 21.69 -19.04
N ASP A 229 -8.65 21.11 -20.16
CA ASP A 229 -7.66 21.71 -21.06
C ASP A 229 -8.20 23.04 -21.60
N GLY A 230 -7.82 24.17 -20.97
CA GLY A 230 -8.10 25.51 -21.50
C GLY A 230 -8.65 26.54 -20.51
N LYS A 231 -9.02 26.16 -19.28
CA LYS A 231 -9.31 27.13 -18.21
C LYS A 231 -8.13 27.25 -17.25
N GLY A 232 -6.99 27.68 -17.78
CA GLY A 232 -5.90 28.20 -16.95
C GLY A 232 -6.42 29.43 -16.20
N GLY A 233 -6.94 29.21 -15.00
CA GLY A 233 -7.40 30.25 -14.11
C GLY A 233 -6.21 31.14 -13.77
N GLY A 234 -6.14 32.32 -14.39
CA GLY A 234 -5.35 33.45 -13.93
C GLY A 234 -5.88 34.01 -12.61
N GLY A 235 -6.01 33.15 -11.60
CA GLY A 235 -6.29 33.54 -10.23
C GLY A 235 -5.00 34.04 -9.61
N ASP A 236 -4.82 35.34 -9.62
CA ASP A 236 -3.73 36.06 -8.94
C ASP A 236 -3.85 35.85 -7.41
N HIS A 237 -3.33 34.73 -6.92
CA HIS A 237 -3.13 34.48 -5.49
C HIS A 237 -1.66 34.74 -5.16
N SER A 238 -1.32 36.03 -5.09
CA SER A 238 -0.12 36.53 -4.43
C SER A 238 -0.22 36.30 -2.93
N SER A 239 0.13 35.09 -2.49
CA SER A 239 0.53 34.85 -1.10
C SER A 239 2.00 34.42 -1.08
N GLU A 240 2.86 35.37 -0.70
CA GLU A 240 4.26 35.14 -0.37
C GLU A 240 4.35 34.09 0.75
N SER A 241 4.64 32.84 0.39
CA SER A 241 5.13 31.84 1.33
C SER A 241 6.47 31.33 0.83
N VAL A 242 7.51 31.78 1.52
CA VAL A 242 8.91 31.47 1.25
C VAL A 242 9.23 30.12 1.89
N GLY A 243 9.53 29.13 1.07
CA GLY A 243 10.46 28.05 1.40
C GLY A 243 9.86 26.68 1.76
N SER A 244 9.52 25.90 0.74
CA SER A 244 9.91 24.47 0.67
C SER A 244 9.75 23.96 -0.77
N ASP A 245 10.85 23.52 -1.36
CA ASP A 245 10.89 22.86 -2.67
C ASP A 245 10.09 21.55 -2.64
N ASP A 246 8.83 21.55 -3.14
CA ASP A 246 8.23 20.44 -3.92
C ASP A 246 6.79 20.73 -4.44
N ASP A 247 6.39 22.00 -4.58
CA ASP A 247 5.08 22.39 -5.15
C ASP A 247 5.06 22.30 -6.69
N CYS A 248 5.43 21.14 -7.26
CA CYS A 248 5.00 20.86 -8.62
C CYS A 248 3.53 20.45 -8.58
N GLU A 249 2.69 21.14 -9.35
CA GLU A 249 1.32 20.71 -9.60
C GLU A 249 1.37 19.35 -10.30
N ASP A 250 1.40 18.27 -9.52
CA ASP A 250 1.46 16.89 -10.02
C ASP A 250 0.20 16.56 -10.83
N LYS A 251 0.24 16.91 -12.11
CA LYS A 251 -0.64 16.33 -13.12
C LYS A 251 -0.18 14.91 -13.35
N PHE A 252 -1.06 13.96 -13.12
CA PHE A 252 -0.82 12.57 -13.43
C PHE A 252 -1.31 12.26 -14.83
N ARG A 253 -0.55 11.43 -15.55
CA ARG A 253 -1.04 10.80 -16.77
C ARG A 253 -2.06 9.74 -16.37
N MET A 254 -3.26 9.84 -16.90
CA MET A 254 -4.27 8.77 -16.88
C MET A 254 -4.31 8.09 -18.24
N ILE A 255 -4.40 6.76 -18.26
CA ILE A 255 -4.59 5.98 -19.49
C ILE A 255 -5.75 5.00 -19.36
N ALA A 256 -6.27 4.57 -20.51
CA ALA A 256 -7.11 3.36 -20.58
C ALA A 256 -6.19 2.12 -20.63
N LEU A 257 -6.56 1.02 -19.97
CA LEU A 257 -5.81 -0.24 -20.06
C LEU A 257 -5.73 -0.77 -21.50
N ASP A 258 -6.75 -0.50 -22.32
CA ASP A 258 -6.78 -0.85 -23.73
C ASP A 258 -5.61 -0.23 -24.53
N SER A 259 -4.99 0.85 -24.05
CA SER A 259 -3.78 1.43 -24.66
C SER A 259 -2.53 0.55 -24.52
N MET A 260 -2.57 -0.44 -23.62
CA MET A 260 -1.48 -1.39 -23.34
C MET A 260 -1.88 -2.84 -23.64
N ILE A 261 -2.82 -3.02 -24.56
CA ILE A 261 -3.43 -4.33 -24.81
C ILE A 261 -2.44 -5.37 -25.30
N ASP A 262 -1.44 -4.98 -26.08
CA ASP A 262 -0.46 -5.91 -26.65
C ASP A 262 0.58 -6.35 -25.61
N GLU A 263 0.89 -5.49 -24.64
CA GLU A 263 1.74 -5.79 -23.50
C GLU A 263 1.00 -6.67 -22.47
N ILE A 264 -0.27 -6.37 -22.20
CA ILE A 264 -1.03 -7.04 -21.13
C ILE A 264 -1.61 -8.38 -21.61
N SER A 265 -2.02 -8.50 -22.87
CA SER A 265 -2.72 -9.70 -23.33
C SER A 265 -1.82 -10.94 -23.42
N PRO A 266 -2.31 -12.15 -23.08
CA PRO A 266 -3.65 -12.40 -22.55
C PRO A 266 -3.74 -12.05 -21.06
N LEU A 267 -4.81 -11.35 -20.68
CA LEU A 267 -5.10 -11.02 -19.28
C LEU A 267 -5.63 -12.26 -18.54
N GLY A 268 -4.99 -12.63 -17.44
CA GLY A 268 -5.43 -13.72 -16.56
C GLY A 268 -6.12 -13.24 -15.29
N LEU A 269 -5.63 -12.16 -14.67
CA LEU A 269 -6.22 -11.59 -13.46
C LEU A 269 -6.09 -10.07 -13.48
N LEU A 270 -7.20 -9.37 -13.26
CA LEU A 270 -7.26 -7.92 -13.06
C LEU A 270 -7.77 -7.62 -11.65
N HIS A 271 -6.91 -7.01 -10.83
CA HIS A 271 -7.22 -6.44 -9.52
C HIS A 271 -7.41 -4.93 -9.66
N LEU A 272 -8.47 -4.38 -9.05
CA LEU A 272 -8.80 -2.95 -9.08
C LEU A 272 -9.05 -2.44 -7.66
N ASP A 273 -8.19 -1.52 -7.22
CA ASP A 273 -8.29 -0.76 -5.97
C ASP A 273 -7.93 0.72 -6.25
N VAL A 274 -8.85 1.44 -6.90
CA VAL A 274 -8.65 2.81 -7.42
C VAL A 274 -9.62 3.81 -6.82
N GLU A 275 -10.03 3.53 -5.60
CA GLU A 275 -10.82 4.42 -4.75
C GLU A 275 -12.03 5.06 -5.43
N GLY A 276 -12.91 4.26 -6.04
CA GLY A 276 -14.15 4.74 -6.66
C GLY A 276 -14.10 4.83 -8.18
N TRP A 277 -12.93 4.61 -8.80
CA TRP A 277 -12.73 4.66 -10.25
C TRP A 277 -12.82 3.31 -10.96
N GLU A 278 -13.19 2.24 -10.26
CA GLU A 278 -13.19 0.84 -10.69
C GLU A 278 -14.04 0.67 -11.95
N ALA A 279 -15.25 1.22 -11.96
CA ALA A 279 -16.12 1.17 -13.14
C ALA A 279 -15.53 1.93 -14.35
N LYS A 280 -14.84 3.06 -14.12
CA LYS A 280 -14.17 3.81 -15.20
C LYS A 280 -12.94 3.04 -15.73
N ALA A 281 -12.15 2.46 -14.84
CA ALA A 281 -11.02 1.61 -15.20
C ALA A 281 -11.46 0.38 -16.02
N LEU A 282 -12.57 -0.27 -15.64
CA LEU A 282 -13.16 -1.39 -16.39
C LEU A 282 -13.63 -0.98 -17.79
N LYS A 283 -14.25 0.20 -17.93
CA LYS A 283 -14.60 0.73 -19.26
C LYS A 283 -13.36 0.94 -20.13
N GLY A 284 -12.28 1.44 -19.54
CA GLY A 284 -10.98 1.58 -20.21
C GLY A 284 -10.24 0.26 -20.46
N ALA A 285 -10.76 -0.87 -19.96
CA ALA A 285 -10.20 -2.22 -20.14
C ALA A 285 -11.06 -3.09 -21.08
N SER A 286 -11.96 -2.47 -21.84
CA SER A 286 -12.99 -3.18 -22.60
C SER A 286 -12.44 -4.18 -23.62
N GLN A 287 -11.38 -3.82 -24.34
CA GLN A 287 -10.76 -4.67 -25.34
C GLN A 287 -9.86 -5.73 -24.68
N VAL A 288 -9.13 -5.35 -23.62
CA VAL A 288 -8.31 -6.28 -22.83
C VAL A 288 -9.18 -7.39 -22.24
N LEU A 289 -10.34 -7.06 -21.67
CA LEU A 289 -11.27 -8.04 -21.09
C LEU A 289 -11.89 -8.96 -22.16
N ARG A 290 -12.20 -8.44 -23.36
CA ARG A 290 -12.66 -9.28 -24.48
C ARG A 290 -11.60 -10.26 -24.97
N ARG A 291 -10.32 -9.86 -24.95
CA ARG A 291 -9.14 -10.65 -25.37
C ARG A 291 -8.46 -11.39 -24.21
N SER A 292 -9.09 -11.47 -23.04
CA SER A 292 -8.56 -12.16 -21.86
C SER A 292 -8.37 -13.67 -22.10
N SER A 293 -7.50 -14.31 -21.32
CA SER A 293 -7.38 -15.77 -21.32
C SER A 293 -8.61 -16.43 -20.70
N GLU A 294 -8.78 -17.73 -20.92
CA GLU A 294 -9.71 -18.54 -20.16
C GLU A 294 -8.91 -19.56 -19.32
N PRO A 295 -9.00 -19.52 -17.97
CA PRO A 295 -9.82 -18.60 -17.18
C PRO A 295 -9.26 -17.17 -17.11
N CYS A 296 -10.15 -16.20 -16.86
CA CYS A 296 -9.80 -14.82 -16.48
C CYS A 296 -10.62 -14.37 -15.28
N PHE A 297 -9.99 -13.63 -14.36
CA PHE A 297 -10.61 -13.13 -13.14
C PHE A 297 -10.56 -11.61 -13.08
N VAL A 298 -11.65 -10.99 -12.64
CA VAL A 298 -11.71 -9.56 -12.31
C VAL A 298 -12.11 -9.46 -10.85
N ILE A 299 -11.29 -8.78 -10.05
CA ILE A 299 -11.52 -8.50 -8.64
C ILE A 299 -11.50 -6.99 -8.49
N ALA A 300 -12.58 -6.41 -7.99
CA ALA A 300 -12.68 -4.97 -7.81
C ALA A 300 -13.13 -4.64 -6.38
N GLU A 301 -12.49 -3.65 -5.76
CA GLU A 301 -12.91 -3.12 -4.48
C GLU A 301 -14.29 -2.47 -4.64
N VAL A 302 -15.16 -2.66 -3.66
CA VAL A 302 -16.42 -1.93 -3.54
C VAL A 302 -16.59 -1.40 -2.14
N TRP A 303 -17.17 -0.22 -2.07
CA TRP A 303 -17.57 0.38 -0.82
C TRP A 303 -19.05 0.19 -0.56
N GLU A 304 -19.38 0.00 0.71
CA GLU A 304 -20.76 0.07 1.17
C GLU A 304 -21.29 1.50 1.00
N GLU A 305 -22.60 1.66 0.87
CA GLU A 305 -23.24 2.96 0.57
C GLU A 305 -22.82 4.08 1.56
N LYS A 306 -22.68 3.73 2.84
CA LYS A 306 -22.19 4.66 3.88
C LYS A 306 -20.76 5.15 3.62
N ASP A 307 -19.91 4.28 3.06
CA ASP A 307 -18.50 4.56 2.81
C ASP A 307 -18.36 5.35 1.50
N CYS A 308 -19.18 5.05 0.48
CA CYS A 308 -19.36 5.91 -0.70
C CYS A 308 -19.76 7.33 -0.30
N ALA A 309 -20.81 7.47 0.53
CA ALA A 309 -21.31 8.77 0.99
C ALA A 309 -20.23 9.57 1.76
N ARG A 310 -19.46 8.91 2.62
CA ARG A 310 -18.34 9.54 3.35
C ARG A 310 -17.23 10.03 2.41
N ARG A 311 -17.04 9.35 1.28
CA ARG A 311 -16.00 9.63 0.28
C ARG A 311 -16.51 10.50 -0.87
N GLY A 312 -17.74 11.01 -0.81
CA GLY A 312 -18.31 11.88 -1.85
C GLY A 312 -18.63 11.15 -3.15
N VAL A 313 -18.72 9.82 -3.15
CA VAL A 313 -19.10 9.03 -4.32
C VAL A 313 -20.61 8.82 -4.33
N GLU A 314 -21.29 9.38 -5.33
CA GLU A 314 -22.74 9.21 -5.50
C GLU A 314 -23.09 7.87 -6.15
N GLY A 315 -24.13 7.21 -5.64
CA GLY A 315 -24.67 5.94 -6.15
C GLY A 315 -23.92 4.69 -5.68
N GLY A 316 -24.56 3.53 -5.85
CA GLY A 316 -23.97 2.22 -5.55
C GLY A 316 -22.80 1.93 -6.48
N MET A 317 -21.61 1.77 -5.91
CA MET A 317 -20.38 1.45 -6.65
C MET A 317 -20.46 0.06 -7.29
N GLU A 318 -21.01 -0.92 -6.55
CA GLU A 318 -21.25 -2.27 -7.04
C GLU A 318 -22.20 -2.30 -8.25
N ASP A 319 -23.24 -1.47 -8.27
CA ASP A 319 -24.18 -1.39 -9.39
C ASP A 319 -23.47 -0.93 -10.67
N LYS A 320 -22.64 0.12 -10.57
CA LYS A 320 -21.86 0.64 -11.71
C LYS A 320 -20.87 -0.40 -12.25
N ILE A 321 -20.20 -1.15 -11.37
CA ILE A 321 -19.30 -2.21 -11.77
C ILE A 321 -20.10 -3.36 -12.41
N THR A 322 -21.23 -3.74 -11.84
CA THR A 322 -22.11 -4.79 -12.35
C THR A 322 -22.65 -4.45 -13.74
N ASP A 323 -23.07 -3.21 -13.97
CA ASP A 323 -23.52 -2.72 -15.27
C ASP A 323 -22.42 -2.84 -16.33
N VAL A 324 -21.18 -2.45 -15.98
CA VAL A 324 -20.03 -2.57 -16.89
C VAL A 324 -19.66 -4.04 -17.12
N MET A 325 -19.67 -4.87 -16.09
CA MET A 325 -19.31 -6.29 -16.22
C MET A 325 -20.38 -7.09 -16.98
N GLY A 326 -21.65 -6.69 -16.89
CA GLY A 326 -22.78 -7.34 -17.55
C GLY A 326 -22.74 -7.33 -19.07
N VAL A 327 -21.92 -6.47 -19.69
CA VAL A 327 -21.76 -6.43 -21.16
C VAL A 327 -20.67 -7.38 -21.69
N PHE A 328 -19.85 -7.99 -20.82
CA PHE A 328 -18.80 -8.91 -21.25
C PHE A 328 -19.30 -10.36 -21.20
N GLU A 329 -19.45 -10.96 -22.39
CA GLU A 329 -19.86 -12.35 -22.53
C GLU A 329 -18.89 -13.30 -21.81
N GLY A 330 -19.45 -14.32 -21.16
CA GLY A 330 -18.68 -15.37 -20.47
C GLY A 330 -18.29 -15.06 -19.02
N PHE A 331 -18.28 -13.79 -18.60
CA PHE A 331 -18.03 -13.43 -17.21
C PHE A 331 -19.26 -13.73 -16.33
N LYS A 332 -19.04 -14.42 -15.22
CA LYS A 332 -20.04 -14.73 -14.20
C LYS A 332 -19.62 -14.15 -12.87
N ARG A 333 -20.58 -13.59 -12.12
CA ARG A 333 -20.35 -13.10 -10.76
C ARG A 333 -20.04 -14.27 -9.82
N GLY A 334 -18.87 -14.24 -9.20
CA GLY A 334 -18.44 -15.18 -8.17
C GLY A 334 -18.80 -14.73 -6.75
N GLU A 335 -18.29 -15.45 -5.75
CA GLU A 335 -18.42 -15.06 -4.34
C GLU A 335 -17.53 -13.86 -4.00
N ASP A 336 -18.06 -12.94 -3.19
CA ASP A 336 -17.33 -11.78 -2.71
C ASP A 336 -16.22 -12.18 -1.75
N ILE A 337 -15.13 -11.44 -1.81
CA ILE A 337 -14.08 -11.52 -0.80
C ILE A 337 -14.40 -10.46 0.26
N LYS A 338 -14.68 -10.91 1.49
CA LYS A 338 -14.90 -10.02 2.64
C LYS A 338 -13.75 -10.12 3.63
N ASP A 339 -12.88 -9.10 3.63
CA ASP A 339 -11.73 -9.00 4.55
C ASP A 339 -11.73 -7.65 5.30
N GLN A 340 -10.68 -6.83 5.15
CA GLN A 340 -10.68 -5.45 5.63
C GLN A 340 -11.62 -4.60 4.77
N GLU A 341 -11.61 -4.87 3.46
CA GLU A 341 -12.53 -4.31 2.47
C GLU A 341 -13.35 -5.43 1.81
N ARG A 342 -14.38 -5.04 1.07
CA ARG A 342 -15.22 -5.94 0.29
C ARG A 342 -14.80 -5.85 -1.16
N ASN A 343 -14.52 -7.00 -1.76
CA ASN A 343 -14.21 -7.10 -3.18
C ASN A 343 -15.22 -7.99 -3.88
N VAL A 344 -15.69 -7.51 -5.01
CA VAL A 344 -16.58 -8.22 -5.92
C VAL A 344 -15.75 -8.96 -6.96
N VAL A 345 -16.14 -10.19 -7.29
CA VAL A 345 -15.36 -11.09 -8.14
C VAL A 345 -16.18 -11.51 -9.35
N TRP A 346 -15.58 -11.43 -10.53
CA TRP A 346 -16.09 -12.03 -11.76
C TRP A 346 -15.07 -13.01 -12.33
N GLU A 347 -15.58 -14.11 -12.88
CA GLU A 347 -14.79 -15.15 -13.51
C GLU A 347 -15.33 -15.43 -14.91
N ARG A 348 -14.42 -15.43 -15.90
CA ARG A 348 -14.65 -15.99 -17.22
C ARG A 348 -14.04 -17.38 -17.25
N GLY A 349 -14.88 -18.39 -17.39
CA GLY A 349 -14.46 -19.80 -17.40
C GLY A 349 -14.12 -20.31 -18.81
N THR A 350 -13.50 -21.49 -18.83
CA THR A 350 -13.29 -22.35 -20.01
C THR A 350 -14.56 -23.03 -20.50
#